data_AF-A0A7K4CR36-F1
#
_entry.id   AF-A0A7K4CR36-F1
#
_cell.length_a   1.000
_cell.length_b   1.000
_cell.length_c   1.000
_cell.angle_alpha   90.00
_cell.angle_beta   90.00
_cell.angle_gamma   90.00
#
_symmetry.space_group_name_H-M   'P 1'
#
loop_
_entity.id
_entity.type
_entity.pdbx_description
1 polymer ?
#
loop_
_entity_poly.entity_id
_entity_poly.type
_entity_poly.pdbx_seq_one_letter_code
_entity_poly.pdbx_strand_id
1 'polypeptide(L)'
;ALVLNETLERDIEGFTLIAPVKEYLPATRSAAALIEALNTIFPKLAIDVKELLDRDDVLQAKLKELAEQVRRSNNEEYTPPPPSKNMSSLFT
;
A
#
# COMPACT_ATOMS: atom_id res chain seq x y z
N ALA A 1 19.31 5.67 16.20
CA ALA A 1 20.70 5.26 16.50
C ALA A 1 20.99 5.08 18.00
N LEU A 2 20.23 5.70 18.92
CA LEU A 2 20.41 5.58 20.38
C LEU A 2 20.63 4.13 20.85
N VAL A 3 19.77 3.19 20.42
CA VAL A 3 19.86 1.78 20.84
C VAL A 3 21.17 1.14 20.40
N LEU A 4 21.63 1.40 19.17
CA LEU A 4 22.89 0.82 18.67
C LEU A 4 24.11 1.40 19.41
N ASN A 5 24.05 2.68 19.79
CA ASN A 5 25.11 3.29 20.60
C ASN A 5 25.18 2.62 21.98
N GLU A 6 24.05 2.40 22.63
CA GLU A 6 24.00 1.71 23.93
C GLU A 6 24.45 0.25 23.86
N THR A 7 24.15 -0.46 22.76
CA THR A 7 24.65 -1.84 22.59
C THR A 7 26.18 -1.86 22.48
N LEU A 8 26.77 -0.86 21.82
CA LEU A 8 28.22 -0.73 21.70
C LEU A 8 28.87 -0.39 23.06
N GLU A 9 28.30 0.54 23.83
CA GLU A 9 28.83 0.93 25.14
C GLU A 9 28.76 -0.21 26.18
N ARG A 10 27.78 -1.11 26.06
CA ARG A 10 27.52 -2.19 27.01
C ARG A 10 28.08 -3.55 26.60
N ASP A 11 28.84 -3.61 25.50
CA ASP A 11 29.37 -4.86 24.92
C ASP A 11 28.27 -5.89 24.64
N ILE A 12 27.15 -5.42 24.08
CA ILE A 12 26.01 -6.23 23.64
C ILE A 12 26.02 -6.28 22.11
N GLU A 13 25.85 -7.47 21.52
CA GLU A 13 25.67 -7.59 20.08
C GLU A 13 24.35 -6.94 19.63
N GLY A 14 24.46 -5.86 18.85
CA GLY A 14 23.32 -5.09 18.35
C GLY A 14 23.41 -4.89 16.83
N PHE A 15 22.27 -5.00 16.14
CA PHE A 15 22.17 -4.71 14.72
C PHE A 15 20.81 -4.09 14.38
N THR A 16 20.72 -3.54 13.17
CA THR A 16 19.48 -2.97 12.61
C THR A 16 19.25 -3.57 11.24
N LEU A 17 18.00 -3.95 10.97
CA LEU A 17 17.54 -4.34 9.65
C LEU A 17 16.73 -3.20 9.04
N ILE A 18 16.95 -2.93 7.75
CA ILE A 18 16.29 -1.86 7.02
C ILE A 18 15.79 -2.44 5.70
N ALA A 19 14.53 -2.17 5.38
CA ALA A 19 13.93 -2.56 4.10
C ALA A 19 13.39 -1.31 3.39
N PRO A 20 13.54 -1.20 2.06
CA PRO A 20 12.97 -0.09 1.30
C PRO A 20 11.44 -0.14 1.35
N VAL A 21 10.81 1.03 1.44
CA VAL A 21 9.35 1.19 1.47
C VAL A 21 8.90 2.28 0.50
N LYS A 22 7.67 2.17 0.00
CA LYS A 22 7.02 3.23 -0.79
C LYS A 22 6.07 3.99 0.12
N GLU A 23 6.28 5.29 0.24
CA GLU A 23 5.67 6.15 1.27
C GLU A 23 4.14 6.10 1.34
N TYR A 24 3.47 5.86 0.21
CA TYR A 24 2.01 5.86 0.08
C TYR A 24 1.37 4.48 0.01
N LEU A 25 2.17 3.41 0.10
CA LEU A 25 1.67 2.05 0.04
C LEU A 25 1.94 1.32 1.36
N PRO A 26 1.01 0.49 1.83
CA PRO A 26 1.27 -0.44 2.92
C PRO A 26 2.56 -1.25 2.63
N ALA A 27 3.50 -1.23 3.57
CA ALA A 27 4.83 -1.84 3.42
C ALA A 27 4.86 -3.32 3.87
N THR A 28 3.77 -4.05 3.62
CA THR A 28 3.54 -5.42 4.12
C THR A 28 4.62 -6.40 3.66
N ARG A 29 5.03 -6.30 2.39
CA ARG A 29 6.12 -7.11 1.81
C ARG A 29 7.49 -6.76 2.38
N SER A 30 7.75 -5.48 2.65
CA SER A 30 8.99 -5.05 3.30
C SER A 30 9.07 -5.58 4.74
N ALA A 31 7.95 -5.58 5.47
CA ALA A 31 7.88 -6.19 6.79
C ALA A 31 8.11 -7.71 6.74
N ALA A 32 7.51 -8.42 5.78
CA ALA A 32 7.76 -9.85 5.57
C ALA A 32 9.25 -10.14 5.30
N ALA A 33 9.90 -9.34 4.45
CA ALA A 33 11.33 -9.48 4.18
C ALA A 33 12.21 -9.30 5.43
N LEU A 34 11.85 -8.37 6.33
CA LEU A 34 12.54 -8.20 7.61
C LEU A 34 12.38 -9.43 8.51
N ILE A 35 11.19 -10.04 8.54
CA ILE A 35 10.92 -11.25 9.33
C ILE A 35 11.69 -12.45 8.77
N GLU A 36 11.75 -12.62 7.44
CA GLU A 36 12.54 -13.67 6.80
C GLU A 36 14.04 -13.52 7.10
N ALA A 37 14.55 -12.28 7.09
CA ALA A 37 15.92 -12.00 7.51
C ALA A 37 16.14 -12.37 8.99
N LEU A 38 15.19 -12.06 9.87
CA LEU A 38 15.27 -12.46 11.28
C LEU A 38 15.26 -13.98 11.46
N ASN A 39 14.44 -14.70 10.70
CA ASN A 39 14.45 -16.17 10.70
C ASN A 39 15.79 -16.74 10.24
N THR A 40 16.49 -16.06 9.32
CA THR A 40 17.82 -16.46 8.86
C THR A 40 18.88 -16.24 9.95
N ILE A 41 18.84 -15.08 10.63
CA ILE A 41 19.77 -14.73 11.71
C ILE A 41 19.52 -15.60 12.95
N PHE A 42 18.24 -15.90 13.22
CA PHE A 42 17.80 -16.66 14.37
C PHE A 42 16.88 -17.82 13.93
N PRO A 43 17.45 -18.96 13.49
CA PRO A 43 16.68 -20.09 12.93
C PRO A 43 15.59 -20.67 13.85
N LYS A 44 15.69 -20.45 15.16
CA LYS A 44 14.71 -20.92 16.16
C LYS A 44 13.41 -20.10 16.18
N LEU A 45 13.38 -18.90 15.59
CA LEU A 45 12.17 -18.06 15.57
C LEU A 45 11.08 -18.66 14.67
N ALA A 46 11.46 -19.17 13.49
CA ALA A 46 10.58 -19.85 12.53
C ALA A 46 9.21 -19.16 12.35
N ILE A 47 9.19 -17.83 12.25
CA ILE A 47 7.96 -17.06 12.10
C ILE A 47 7.44 -17.24 10.67
N ASP A 48 6.21 -17.71 10.52
CA ASP A 48 5.52 -17.77 9.24
C ASP A 48 5.02 -16.37 8.82
N VAL A 49 5.38 -15.95 7.61
CA VAL A 49 4.97 -14.67 7.00
C VAL A 49 3.80 -14.81 6.03
N LYS A 50 3.30 -16.03 5.81
CA LYS A 50 2.27 -16.31 4.81
C LYS A 50 1.00 -15.49 5.01
N GLU A 51 0.46 -15.46 6.22
CA GLU A 51 -0.78 -14.70 6.50
C GLU A 51 -0.59 -13.20 6.22
N LEU A 52 0.59 -12.66 6.49
CA LEU A 52 0.93 -11.27 6.24
C LEU A 52 0.92 -10.97 4.73
N LEU A 53 1.48 -11.88 3.93
CA LEU A 53 1.50 -11.78 2.46
C LEU A 53 0.10 -11.98 1.85
N ASP A 54 -0.67 -12.95 2.33
CA ASP A 54 -2.03 -13.21 1.85
C ASP A 54 -2.94 -11.99 2.08
N ARG A 55 -2.79 -11.32 3.23
CA ARG A 55 -3.52 -10.07 3.52
C ARG A 55 -3.04 -8.89 2.67
N ASP A 56 -1.76 -8.82 2.33
CA ASP A 56 -1.24 -7.82 1.39
C ASP A 56 -1.92 -7.94 0.03
N ASP A 57 -2.00 -9.15 -0.51
CA ASP A 57 -2.60 -9.40 -1.83
C ASP A 57 -4.08 -8.99 -1.87
N VAL A 58 -4.83 -9.30 -0.81
CA VAL A 58 -6.22 -8.84 -0.64
C VAL A 58 -6.30 -7.31 -0.59
N LEU A 59 -5.39 -6.65 0.12
CA LEU A 59 -5.37 -5.21 0.26
C LEU A 59 -5.02 -4.51 -1.06
N GLN A 60 -4.02 -5.01 -1.78
CA GLN A 60 -3.63 -4.51 -3.10
C GLN A 60 -4.76 -4.65 -4.12
N ALA A 61 -5.50 -5.77 -4.08
CA ALA A 61 -6.67 -5.97 -4.94
C ALA A 61 -7.75 -4.91 -4.68
N LYS A 62 -8.08 -4.64 -3.41
CA LYS A 62 -9.05 -3.60 -3.04
C LYS A 62 -8.59 -2.19 -3.44
N LEU A 63 -7.32 -1.86 -3.22
CA LEU A 63 -6.75 -0.58 -3.62
C LEU A 63 -6.81 -0.37 -5.14
N LYS A 64 -6.52 -1.42 -5.91
CA LYS A 64 -6.63 -1.39 -7.37
C LYS A 64 -8.08 -1.16 -7.82
N GLU A 65 -9.04 -1.85 -7.20
CA GLU A 65 -10.46 -1.68 -7.49
C GLU A 65 -10.93 -0.24 -7.21
N LEU A 66 -10.56 0.32 -6.04
CA LEU A 66 -10.82 1.71 -5.68
C LEU A 66 -10.23 2.69 -6.69
N ALA A 67 -8.98 2.49 -7.10
CA ALA A 67 -8.32 3.34 -8.10
C ALA A 67 -9.04 3.29 -9.46
N GLU A 68 -9.50 2.11 -9.87
CA GLU A 68 -10.27 1.95 -11.11
C GLU A 68 -11.64 2.64 -11.02
N GLN A 69 -12.34 2.55 -9.89
CA GLN A 69 -13.62 3.24 -9.66
C GLN A 69 -13.45 4.76 -9.74
N VAL A 70 -12.47 5.32 -9.03
CA VAL A 70 -12.17 6.77 -9.09
C VAL A 70 -11.86 7.21 -10.52
N ARG A 71 -11.10 6.42 -11.28
CA ARG A 71 -10.79 6.74 -12.68
C ARG A 71 -12.04 6.75 -13.57
N ARG A 72 -12.98 5.83 -13.36
CA ARG A 72 -14.25 5.80 -14.12
C ARG A 72 -15.08 7.05 -13.79
N SER A 73 -15.24 7.39 -12.52
CA SER A 73 -16.00 8.57 -12.09
C SER A 73 -15.41 9.89 -12.61
N ASN A 74 -14.08 9.99 -12.73
CA ASN A 74 -13.43 11.19 -13.27
C ASN A 74 -13.50 11.28 -14.81
N ASN A 75 -13.74 10.16 -15.51
CA ASN A 75 -13.85 10.10 -16.96
C ASN A 75 -15.31 10.20 -17.46
N GLU A 76 -16.30 10.19 -16.57
CA GLU A 76 -17.68 10.55 -16.90
C GLU A 76 -17.79 12.08 -17.05
N GLU A 77 -17.28 12.58 -18.17
CA GLU A 77 -17.48 13.95 -18.61
C GLU A 77 -18.99 14.13 -18.91
N TYR A 78 -19.63 15.06 -18.20
CA TYR A 78 -21.03 15.42 -18.43
C TYR A 78 -21.22 15.86 -19.88
N THR A 79 -21.84 15.03 -20.72
CA THR A 79 -22.37 15.47 -22.01
C THR A 79 -23.73 16.11 -21.75
N PRO A 80 -23.90 17.44 -21.91
CA PRO A 80 -25.23 18.04 -21.78
C PRO A 80 -26.18 17.36 -22.77
N PRO A 81 -27.44 17.09 -22.37
CA PRO A 81 -28.42 16.54 -23.30
C PRO A 81 -28.56 17.47 -24.51
N PRO A 82 -28.70 16.93 -25.74
CA PRO A 82 -28.89 17.77 -26.92
C PRO A 82 -30.12 18.66 -26.72
N PRO A 83 -30.07 19.94 -27.15
CA PRO A 83 -31.18 20.87 -26.97
C PRO A 83 -32.47 20.28 -27.57
N SER A 84 -33.54 20.26 -26.79
CA SER A 84 -34.83 19.73 -27.24
C SER A 84 -35.37 20.59 -28.38
N LYS A 85 -35.90 19.94 -29.43
CA LYS A 85 -36.40 20.59 -30.65
C LYS A 85 -37.65 21.49 -30.44
N ASN A 86 -38.06 21.74 -29.19
CA ASN A 86 -39.30 22.45 -28.87
C ASN A 86 -39.05 23.85 -28.26
N MET A 87 -38.15 24.64 -28.86
CA MET A 87 -37.97 26.06 -28.52
C MET A 87 -38.42 27.02 -29.63
N SER A 88 -38.93 26.52 -30.75
CA SER A 88 -39.41 27.34 -31.87
C SER A 88 -40.89 27.76 -31.77
N SER A 89 -41.62 27.35 -30.72
CA SER A 89 -43.03 27.72 -30.52
C SER A 89 -43.25 28.81 -29.47
N LEU A 90 -42.20 29.45 -28.98
CA LEU A 90 -42.29 30.52 -27.96
C LEU A 90 -42.13 31.94 -28.53
N PHE A 91 -41.95 32.07 -29.85
CA PHE A 91 -41.78 33.36 -30.55
C PHE A 91 -42.67 33.47 -31.80
N THR A 92 -43.87 32.90 -31.78
CA THR A 92 -44.92 33.19 -32.77
C THR A 92 -46.23 33.43 -32.02
#